data_AF-A0A354IAZ5-F1
#
_entry.id   AF-A0A354IAZ5-F1
#
_cell.length_a   1.000
_cell.length_b   1.000
_cell.length_c   1.000
_cell.angle_alpha   90.00
_cell.angle_beta   90.00
_cell.angle_gamma   90.00
#
_symmetry.space_group_name_H-M   'P 1'
#
loop_
_entity.id
_entity.type
_entity.pdbx_description
1 polymer ?
#
loop_
_entity_poly.entity_id
_entity_poly.type
_entity_poly.pdbx_seq_one_letter_code
_entity_poly.pdbx_strand_id
1 'polypeptide(L)'
;MKQEERLFLKILNASLHPEADALWQSFDATLLQSLQPKIFALARKHKILPPVYEFYCRQEISMDCTPKLTSEISTYALSCYQMYGFTNYVSQLLNTAGIPFFLLKGTNLSELYPKPEFRRFGDVDILINDDALFEKARQLLTENGFQSQKLLVDHHIELTYERPERNYILELHRKAISSQDSKKLDTSINSLFDSLSLEKPLPPAIEALYLILHMLQHLLSSGFGVKLLCDWVVYLEHFTDKIDSTQLKTILESLDLFVFAHTVTELCVQKLGLTAVPECFRQPLSDKKQKITLLAEDIFSAGEFGKADSSRMLILKNGSSFTDYLKEFHFQMKRRYPSLQRIIPLWPALWLLTGCYFLYNNRHLRHTSTREILQNARARQRLLDRLRIRI
;
A
#
# COMPACT_ATOMS: atom_id res chain seq x y z
N MET A 1 -9.33 10.79 -15.27
CA MET A 1 -8.34 11.64 -14.59
C MET A 1 -8.58 13.12 -14.84
N LYS A 2 -8.73 13.88 -13.75
CA LYS A 2 -8.83 15.35 -13.70
C LYS A 2 -7.50 16.02 -14.05
N GLN A 3 -7.51 17.33 -14.26
CA GLN A 3 -6.31 18.08 -14.68
C GLN A 3 -5.25 18.12 -13.56
N GLU A 4 -5.67 18.35 -12.31
CA GLU A 4 -4.80 18.37 -11.13
C GLU A 4 -4.13 17.02 -10.88
N GLU A 5 -4.81 15.90 -11.17
CA GLU A 5 -4.28 14.54 -11.02
C GLU A 5 -3.18 14.26 -12.05
N ARG A 6 -3.37 14.72 -13.30
CA ARG A 6 -2.36 14.58 -14.36
C ARG A 6 -1.12 15.42 -14.04
N LEU A 7 -1.33 16.65 -13.57
CA LEU A 7 -0.24 17.55 -13.22
C LEU A 7 0.53 17.03 -12.01
N PHE A 8 -0.16 16.49 -11.00
CA PHE A 8 0.44 15.83 -9.85
C PHE A 8 1.34 14.65 -10.25
N LEU A 9 0.90 13.72 -11.12
CA LEU A 9 1.77 12.64 -11.59
C LEU A 9 2.95 13.15 -12.42
N LYS A 10 2.73 14.20 -13.22
CA LYS A 10 3.81 14.81 -14.02
C LYS A 10 4.88 15.46 -13.14
N ILE A 11 4.47 16.12 -12.06
CA ILE A 11 5.38 16.65 -11.03
C ILE A 11 6.18 15.49 -10.41
N LEU A 12 5.50 14.42 -9.99
CA LEU A 12 6.19 13.27 -9.41
C LEU A 12 7.18 12.62 -10.39
N ASN A 13 6.84 12.50 -11.67
CA ASN A 13 7.77 12.03 -12.69
C ASN A 13 9.05 12.90 -12.72
N ALA A 14 8.91 14.22 -12.77
CA ALA A 14 10.07 15.12 -12.73
C ALA A 14 10.86 14.99 -11.42
N SER A 15 10.18 14.93 -10.27
CA SER A 15 10.82 14.81 -8.95
C SER A 15 11.54 13.48 -8.73
N LEU A 16 11.08 12.38 -9.35
CA LEU A 16 11.74 11.07 -9.32
C LEU A 16 12.97 11.03 -10.25
N HIS A 17 13.02 11.88 -11.27
CA HIS A 17 14.11 11.95 -12.26
C HIS A 17 14.71 13.37 -12.30
N PRO A 18 15.43 13.80 -11.24
CA PRO A 18 15.91 15.18 -11.13
C PRO A 18 16.94 15.58 -12.20
N GLU A 19 17.62 14.60 -12.79
CA GLU A 19 18.62 14.76 -13.86
C GLU A 19 17.99 14.92 -15.27
N ALA A 20 16.69 14.65 -15.41
CA ALA A 20 16.00 14.73 -16.70
C ALA A 20 15.44 16.15 -16.95
N ASP A 21 16.31 17.11 -17.27
CA ASP A 21 15.98 18.54 -17.42
C ASP A 21 14.74 18.82 -18.30
N ALA A 22 14.55 18.04 -19.37
CA ALA A 22 13.40 18.19 -20.26
C ALA A 22 12.05 18.01 -19.54
N LEU A 23 11.98 17.16 -18.50
CA LEU A 23 10.77 16.99 -17.70
C LEU A 23 10.44 18.27 -16.96
N TRP A 24 11.45 18.94 -16.39
CA TRP A 24 11.33 20.14 -15.56
C TRP A 24 10.94 21.40 -16.33
N GLN A 25 11.20 21.46 -17.64
CA GLN A 25 10.89 22.63 -18.47
C GLN A 25 9.44 22.62 -19.01
N SER A 26 8.71 21.53 -18.83
CA SER A 26 7.45 21.29 -19.54
C SER A 26 6.19 21.74 -18.76
N PHE A 27 6.27 22.82 -17.98
CA PHE A 27 5.19 23.24 -17.09
C PHE A 27 4.71 24.68 -17.34
N ASP A 28 3.40 24.87 -17.24
CA ASP A 28 2.76 26.19 -17.23
C ASP A 28 2.69 26.69 -15.77
N ALA A 29 3.45 27.74 -15.47
CA ALA A 29 3.54 28.32 -14.13
C ALA A 29 2.20 28.90 -13.63
N THR A 30 1.41 29.53 -14.52
CA THR A 30 0.09 30.08 -14.16
C THR A 30 -0.88 28.95 -13.80
N LEU A 31 -0.85 27.86 -14.58
CA LEU A 31 -1.66 26.69 -14.27
C LEU A 31 -1.24 26.04 -12.94
N LEU A 32 0.06 25.86 -12.73
CA LEU A 32 0.61 25.30 -11.49
C LEU A 32 0.23 26.13 -10.26
N GLN A 33 0.25 27.46 -10.37
CA GLN A 33 -0.19 28.36 -9.31
C GLN A 33 -1.68 28.17 -9.00
N SER A 34 -2.52 28.15 -10.05
CA SER A 34 -3.97 28.02 -9.88
C SER A 34 -4.41 26.69 -9.26
N LEU A 35 -3.68 25.60 -9.53
CA LEU A 35 -3.98 24.25 -9.04
C LEU A 35 -3.18 23.86 -7.79
N GLN A 36 -2.27 24.71 -7.31
CA GLN A 36 -1.38 24.42 -6.18
C GLN A 36 -2.13 23.87 -4.96
N PRO A 37 -3.24 24.46 -4.46
CA PRO A 37 -3.93 23.92 -3.29
C PRO A 37 -4.45 22.49 -3.50
N LYS A 38 -4.94 22.18 -4.71
CA LYS A 38 -5.44 20.83 -5.06
C LYS A 38 -4.31 19.83 -5.19
N ILE A 39 -3.18 20.23 -5.78
CA ILE A 39 -1.99 19.39 -5.93
C ILE A 39 -1.40 19.04 -4.57
N PHE A 40 -1.27 20.03 -3.67
CA PHE A 40 -0.81 19.78 -2.30
C PHE A 40 -1.79 18.92 -1.49
N ALA A 41 -3.10 19.07 -1.72
CA ALA A 41 -4.10 18.17 -1.14
C ALA A 41 -3.94 16.73 -1.63
N LEU A 42 -3.69 16.51 -2.94
CA LEU A 42 -3.36 15.21 -3.50
C LEU A 42 -2.08 14.64 -2.90
N ALA A 43 -1.03 15.44 -2.82
CA ALA A 43 0.26 15.01 -2.26
C ALA A 43 0.14 14.56 -0.80
N ARG A 44 -0.68 15.25 0.01
CA ARG A 44 -1.02 14.81 1.38
C ARG A 44 -1.89 13.56 1.40
N LYS A 45 -2.89 13.46 0.51
CA LYS A 45 -3.78 12.29 0.38
C LYS A 45 -3.02 11.03 0.01
N HIS A 46 -1.99 11.16 -0.82
CA HIS A 46 -1.11 10.09 -1.27
C HIS A 46 0.22 10.03 -0.49
N LYS A 47 0.35 10.82 0.59
CA LYS A 47 1.50 10.88 1.53
C LYS A 47 2.87 10.96 0.87
N ILE A 48 2.92 11.72 -0.22
CA ILE A 48 4.11 11.94 -1.04
C ILE A 48 4.34 13.46 -1.23
N LEU A 49 4.16 14.21 -0.13
CA LEU A 49 4.25 15.67 -0.11
C LEU A 49 5.67 16.21 -0.40
N PRO A 50 6.77 15.69 0.17
CA PRO A 50 8.09 16.29 0.00
C PRO A 50 8.57 16.45 -1.45
N PRO A 51 8.45 15.47 -2.37
CA PRO A 51 8.89 15.67 -3.76
C PRO A 51 8.07 16.73 -4.50
N VAL A 52 6.80 16.93 -4.13
CA VAL A 52 5.95 17.99 -4.70
C VAL A 52 6.35 19.35 -4.16
N TYR A 53 6.61 19.45 -2.85
CA TYR A 53 7.08 20.68 -2.24
C TYR A 53 8.41 21.14 -2.85
N GLU A 54 9.37 20.22 -2.95
CA GLU A 54 10.67 20.54 -3.55
C GLU A 54 10.55 20.94 -5.02
N PHE A 55 9.66 20.30 -5.77
CA PHE A 55 9.40 20.70 -7.15
C PHE A 55 8.97 22.18 -7.25
N TYR A 56 8.03 22.63 -6.41
CA TYR A 56 7.58 24.02 -6.40
C TYR A 56 8.70 24.98 -5.98
N CYS A 57 9.55 24.61 -5.01
CA CYS A 57 10.73 25.38 -4.64
C CYS A 57 11.68 25.56 -5.84
N ARG A 58 11.99 24.47 -6.56
CA ARG A 58 12.92 24.50 -7.71
C ARG A 58 12.36 25.27 -8.91
N GLN A 59 11.04 25.29 -9.09
CA GLN A 59 10.37 26.07 -10.13
C GLN A 59 10.19 27.55 -9.76
N GLU A 60 10.60 27.97 -8.57
CA GLU A 60 10.43 29.34 -8.05
C GLU A 60 8.97 29.84 -8.10
N ILE A 61 8.03 28.90 -8.01
CA ILE A 61 6.60 29.22 -8.03
C ILE A 61 6.20 29.72 -6.65
N SER A 62 5.55 30.89 -6.60
CA SER A 62 5.09 31.50 -5.35
C SER A 62 4.21 30.52 -4.58
N MET A 63 4.74 29.99 -3.49
CA MET A 63 3.96 29.26 -2.51
C MET A 63 3.57 30.23 -1.40
N ASP A 64 2.34 30.12 -0.91
CA ASP A 64 2.02 30.63 0.42
C ASP A 64 2.81 29.76 1.41
N CYS A 65 4.08 30.11 1.63
CA CYS A 65 5.00 29.49 2.59
C CYS A 65 4.53 29.81 4.02
N THR A 66 3.38 29.26 4.36
CA THR A 66 2.83 29.37 5.70
C THR A 66 3.77 28.65 6.67
N PRO A 67 3.96 29.17 7.89
CA PRO A 67 4.71 28.47 8.94
C PRO A 67 4.24 27.02 9.13
N LYS A 68 2.96 26.74 8.86
CA LYS A 68 2.36 25.41 8.86
C LYS A 68 2.97 24.48 7.81
N LEU A 69 3.13 24.92 6.57
CA LEU A 69 3.72 24.10 5.50
C LEU A 69 5.19 23.79 5.81
N THR A 70 5.96 24.79 6.23
CA THR A 70 7.36 24.59 6.64
C THR A 70 7.46 23.61 7.80
N SER A 71 6.65 23.79 8.85
CA SER A 71 6.59 22.86 9.97
C SER A 71 6.22 21.44 9.53
N GLU A 72 5.26 21.29 8.60
CA GLU A 72 4.88 20.00 8.05
C GLU A 72 6.06 19.32 7.34
N ILE A 73 6.73 20.01 6.40
CA ILE A 73 7.90 19.46 5.68
C ILE A 73 9.06 19.12 6.63
N SER A 74 9.39 19.99 7.58
CA SER A 74 10.40 19.69 8.59
C SER A 74 10.03 18.46 9.42
N THR A 75 8.75 18.29 9.77
CA THR A 75 8.26 17.08 10.47
C THR A 75 8.39 15.84 9.59
N TYR A 76 8.15 15.94 8.28
CA TYR A 76 8.38 14.82 7.34
C TYR A 76 9.85 14.40 7.34
N ALA A 77 10.78 15.35 7.18
CA ALA A 77 12.22 15.09 7.17
C ALA A 77 12.70 14.51 8.51
N LEU A 78 12.36 15.15 9.63
CA LEU A 78 12.69 14.65 10.98
C LEU A 78 12.15 13.24 11.19
N SER A 79 10.90 12.99 10.77
CA SER A 79 10.31 11.65 10.87
C SER A 79 11.05 10.61 10.04
N CYS A 80 11.59 10.98 8.87
CA CYS A 80 12.40 10.08 8.06
C CYS A 80 13.64 9.65 8.87
N TYR A 81 14.45 10.61 9.33
CA TYR A 81 15.67 10.32 10.08
C TYR A 81 15.44 9.57 11.39
N GLN A 82 14.37 9.88 12.12
CA GLN A 82 13.96 9.12 13.31
C GLN A 82 13.65 7.66 12.97
N MET A 83 12.98 7.40 11.85
CA MET A 83 12.67 6.04 11.41
C MET A 83 13.91 5.28 10.92
N TYR A 84 14.88 5.96 10.30
CA TYR A 84 16.19 5.36 10.01
C TYR A 84 16.91 4.91 11.28
N GLY A 85 16.99 5.81 12.28
CA GLY A 85 17.60 5.50 13.58
C GLY A 85 16.90 4.33 14.28
N PHE A 86 15.56 4.30 14.28
CA PHE A 86 14.78 3.21 14.84
C PHE A 86 14.97 1.89 14.08
N THR A 87 14.98 1.93 12.75
CA THR A 87 15.23 0.74 11.91
C THR A 87 16.61 0.16 12.20
N ASN A 88 17.63 1.01 12.30
CA ASN A 88 18.99 0.59 12.66
C ASN A 88 19.05 0.00 14.08
N TYR A 89 18.39 0.62 15.05
CA TYR A 89 18.31 0.10 16.42
C TYR A 89 17.70 -1.30 16.48
N VAL A 90 16.53 -1.50 15.87
CA VAL A 90 15.88 -2.83 15.80
C VAL A 90 16.77 -3.83 15.08
N SER A 91 17.39 -3.42 13.98
CA SER A 91 18.28 -4.29 13.20
C SER A 91 19.50 -4.73 13.99
N GLN A 92 20.12 -3.82 14.75
CA GLN A 92 21.26 -4.11 15.60
C GLN A 92 20.91 -5.07 16.73
N LEU A 93 19.74 -4.90 17.37
CA LEU A 93 19.27 -5.82 18.41
C LEU A 93 19.17 -7.26 17.87
N LEU A 94 18.48 -7.44 16.74
CA LEU A 94 18.28 -8.76 16.14
C LEU A 94 19.60 -9.36 15.64
N ASN A 95 20.45 -8.57 14.98
CA ASN A 95 21.76 -9.03 14.50
C ASN A 95 22.67 -9.46 15.67
N THR A 96 22.71 -8.70 16.76
CA THR A 96 23.51 -9.03 17.95
C THR A 96 23.04 -10.32 18.61
N ALA A 97 21.73 -10.59 18.59
CA ALA A 97 21.15 -11.83 19.09
C ALA A 97 21.29 -13.03 18.11
N GLY A 98 21.95 -12.83 16.96
CA GLY A 98 22.08 -13.84 15.92
C GLY A 98 20.74 -14.26 15.31
N ILE A 99 19.77 -13.35 15.23
CA ILE A 99 18.45 -13.60 14.67
C ILE A 99 18.42 -13.05 13.24
N PRO A 100 18.45 -13.91 12.22
CA PRO A 100 18.32 -13.46 10.84
C PRO A 100 16.87 -13.04 10.56
N PHE A 101 16.69 -12.10 9.65
CA PHE A 101 15.38 -11.53 9.34
C PHE A 101 15.40 -10.88 7.95
N PHE A 102 14.24 -10.65 7.33
CA PHE A 102 14.12 -9.77 6.17
C PHE A 102 13.60 -8.41 6.61
N LEU A 103 14.28 -7.34 6.20
CA LEU A 103 13.76 -5.98 6.33
C LEU A 103 12.92 -5.69 5.09
N LEU A 104 11.64 -5.37 5.29
CA LEU A 104 10.69 -5.14 4.21
C LEU A 104 10.45 -3.64 4.05
N LYS A 105 10.39 -3.14 2.81
CA LYS A 105 10.07 -1.73 2.51
C LYS A 105 10.99 -0.76 3.27
N GLY A 106 10.41 0.28 3.88
CA GLY A 106 11.10 1.20 4.78
C GLY A 106 12.36 1.83 4.18
N THR A 107 13.46 1.69 4.91
CA THR A 107 14.77 2.23 4.55
C THR A 107 15.25 1.71 3.19
N ASN A 108 15.10 0.40 2.93
CA ASN A 108 15.52 -0.25 1.67
C ASN A 108 14.93 0.41 0.42
N LEU A 109 13.73 0.99 0.51
CA LEU A 109 13.10 1.70 -0.59
C LEU A 109 13.43 3.19 -0.57
N SER A 110 13.43 3.82 0.60
CA SER A 110 13.68 5.27 0.69
C SER A 110 15.05 5.66 0.18
N GLU A 111 16.07 4.81 0.38
CA GLU A 111 17.43 5.06 -0.12
C GLU A 111 17.50 5.04 -1.66
N LEU A 112 16.50 4.49 -2.34
CA LEU A 112 16.42 4.45 -3.81
C LEU A 112 15.79 5.71 -4.41
N TYR A 113 15.12 6.53 -3.59
CA TYR A 113 14.60 7.82 -4.06
C TYR A 113 15.75 8.80 -4.27
N PRO A 114 15.58 9.81 -5.16
CA PRO A 114 16.58 10.87 -5.33
C PRO A 114 16.97 11.57 -4.03
N LYS A 115 16.02 11.65 -3.10
CA LYS A 115 16.25 12.04 -1.71
C LYS A 115 15.47 11.10 -0.78
N PRO A 116 16.11 10.52 0.26
CA PRO A 116 15.43 9.64 1.21
C PRO A 116 14.16 10.23 1.82
N GLU A 117 14.14 11.54 2.08
CA GLU A 117 13.02 12.26 2.68
C GLU A 117 11.79 12.33 1.77
N PHE A 118 11.93 12.04 0.47
CA PHE A 118 10.78 11.95 -0.43
C PHE A 118 9.83 10.82 -0.06
N ARG A 119 10.37 9.76 0.55
CA ARG A 119 9.61 8.58 0.92
C ARG A 119 9.34 8.52 2.42
N ARG A 120 8.11 8.84 2.83
CA ARG A 120 7.68 8.64 4.23
C ARG A 120 7.28 7.19 4.52
N PHE A 121 7.83 6.65 5.60
CA PHE A 121 7.36 5.44 6.28
C PHE A 121 7.13 5.73 7.77
N GLY A 122 6.21 5.01 8.39
CA GLY A 122 5.78 5.23 9.79
C GLY A 122 6.08 4.07 10.73
N ASP A 123 6.45 2.94 10.14
CA ASP A 123 6.57 1.61 10.69
C ASP A 123 7.86 0.96 10.18
N VAL A 124 8.35 0.00 10.94
CA VAL A 124 9.41 -0.93 10.51
C VAL A 124 8.74 -2.27 10.29
N ASP A 125 8.84 -2.83 9.08
CA ASP A 125 8.33 -4.15 8.76
C ASP A 125 9.48 -5.16 8.75
N ILE A 126 9.42 -6.17 9.61
CA ILE A 126 10.40 -7.26 9.64
C ILE A 126 9.70 -8.59 9.44
N LEU A 127 10.19 -9.40 8.50
CA LEU A 127 9.70 -10.76 8.29
C LEU A 127 10.69 -11.79 8.84
N ILE A 128 10.17 -12.69 9.67
CA ILE A 128 10.85 -13.91 10.13
C ILE A 128 9.89 -15.07 9.84
N ASN A 129 10.22 -15.85 8.81
CA ASN A 129 9.43 -16.98 8.32
C ASN A 129 9.70 -18.30 9.07
N ASP A 130 10.52 -18.27 10.13
CA ASP A 130 10.77 -19.40 11.01
C ASP A 130 10.11 -19.17 12.37
N ASP A 131 9.22 -20.08 12.78
CA ASP A 131 8.40 -19.92 14.00
C ASP A 131 9.25 -19.83 15.28
N ALA A 132 10.38 -20.55 15.35
CA ALA A 132 11.24 -20.55 16.54
C ALA A 132 12.04 -19.25 16.65
N LEU A 133 12.60 -18.78 15.53
CA LEU A 133 13.28 -17.49 15.45
C LEU A 133 12.32 -16.32 15.65
N PHE A 134 11.08 -16.43 15.16
CA PHE A 134 10.05 -15.43 15.36
C PHE A 134 9.74 -15.23 16.85
N GLU A 135 9.51 -16.32 17.60
CA GLU A 135 9.26 -16.22 19.04
C GLU A 135 10.50 -15.72 19.80
N LYS A 136 11.71 -16.14 19.40
CA LYS A 136 12.96 -15.61 19.96
C LYS A 136 13.08 -14.10 19.73
N ALA A 137 12.73 -13.61 18.53
CA ALA A 137 12.73 -12.18 18.21
C ALA A 137 11.69 -11.42 19.04
N ARG A 138 10.46 -11.94 19.14
CA ARG A 138 9.40 -11.35 19.96
C ARG A 138 9.83 -11.21 21.42
N GLN A 139 10.42 -12.26 21.98
CA GLN A 139 10.91 -12.24 23.36
C GLN A 139 12.02 -11.20 23.53
N LEU A 140 13.04 -11.22 22.68
CA LEU A 140 14.13 -10.25 22.70
C LEU A 140 13.62 -8.81 22.64
N LEU A 141 12.70 -8.52 21.73
CA LEU A 141 12.12 -7.17 21.57
C LEU A 141 11.34 -6.78 22.83
N THR A 142 10.55 -7.69 23.40
CA THR A 142 9.81 -7.42 24.65
C THR A 142 10.75 -7.11 25.81
N GLU A 143 11.84 -7.88 25.95
CA GLU A 143 12.88 -7.66 26.96
C GLU A 143 13.61 -6.32 26.77
N ASN A 144 13.65 -5.80 25.55
CA ASN A 144 14.25 -4.51 25.20
C ASN A 144 13.21 -3.35 25.20
N GLY A 145 12.09 -3.51 25.90
CA GLY A 145 11.12 -2.45 26.19
C GLY A 145 10.04 -2.25 25.13
N PHE A 146 9.91 -3.16 24.16
CA PHE A 146 8.79 -3.15 23.23
C PHE A 146 7.54 -3.74 23.90
N GLN A 147 6.39 -3.12 23.64
CA GLN A 147 5.11 -3.56 24.16
C GLN A 147 4.34 -4.25 23.05
N SER A 148 3.95 -5.52 23.26
CA SER A 148 3.10 -6.23 22.32
C SER A 148 1.67 -5.74 22.45
N GLN A 149 1.10 -5.24 21.36
CA GLN A 149 -0.35 -5.09 21.28
C GLN A 149 -1.00 -6.44 20.97
N LYS A 150 -2.31 -6.56 21.27
CA LYS A 150 -3.10 -7.76 20.93
C LYS A 150 -2.96 -8.11 19.46
N LEU A 151 -2.87 -9.41 19.16
CA LEU A 151 -2.98 -9.99 17.81
C LEU A 151 -4.29 -9.50 17.15
N LEU A 152 -4.22 -8.44 16.34
CA LEU A 152 -5.35 -7.93 15.57
C LEU A 152 -5.35 -8.47 14.14
N VAL A 153 -4.22 -9.01 13.66
CA VAL A 153 -4.06 -9.51 12.30
C VAL A 153 -3.26 -10.82 12.31
N ASP A 154 -3.52 -11.67 11.33
CA ASP A 154 -3.06 -13.07 11.27
C ASP A 154 -1.62 -13.27 10.76
N HIS A 155 -1.00 -12.23 10.21
CA HIS A 155 0.29 -12.30 9.55
C HIS A 155 1.42 -11.58 10.29
N HIS A 156 1.11 -10.70 11.24
CA HIS A 156 2.11 -9.99 12.05
C HIS A 156 1.62 -9.68 13.47
N ILE A 157 2.56 -9.36 14.34
CA ILE A 157 2.29 -8.70 15.62
C ILE A 157 2.77 -7.25 15.56
N GLU A 158 1.97 -6.34 16.08
CA GLU A 158 2.36 -4.94 16.24
C GLU A 158 3.05 -4.77 17.60
N LEU A 159 4.29 -4.30 17.56
CA LEU A 159 5.10 -3.97 18.73
C LEU A 159 5.29 -2.46 18.79
N THR A 160 4.88 -1.84 19.90
CA THR A 160 5.11 -0.41 20.12
C THR A 160 6.34 -0.17 20.97
N TYR A 161 7.12 0.83 20.57
CA TYR A 161 8.27 1.30 21.34
C TYR A 161 8.07 2.78 21.68
N GLU A 162 7.74 3.03 22.94
CA GLU A 162 7.41 4.37 23.43
C GLU A 162 8.66 5.11 23.86
N ARG A 163 8.86 6.30 23.31
CA ARG A 163 9.85 7.28 23.77
C ARG A 163 9.13 8.60 24.08
N PRO A 164 9.67 9.43 24.99
CA PRO A 164 9.01 10.69 25.39
C PRO A 164 8.59 11.59 24.21
N GLU A 165 9.36 11.56 23.13
CA GLU A 165 9.14 12.42 21.95
C GLU A 165 8.33 11.73 20.84
N ARG A 166 8.25 10.40 20.84
CA ARG A 166 7.67 9.63 19.73
C ARG A 166 7.35 8.19 20.11
N ASN A 167 6.21 7.71 19.62
CA ASN A 167 5.89 6.29 19.60
C ASN A 167 6.29 5.68 18.26
N TYR A 168 7.06 4.61 18.31
CA TYR A 168 7.48 3.85 17.13
C TYR A 168 6.68 2.56 17.02
N ILE A 169 6.44 2.13 15.78
CA ILE A 169 5.71 0.91 15.46
C ILE A 169 6.65 -0.02 14.72
N LEU A 170 6.75 -1.27 15.19
CA LEU A 170 7.42 -2.38 14.54
C LEU A 170 6.37 -3.45 14.25
N GLU A 171 6.17 -3.77 12.98
CA GLU A 171 5.39 -4.92 12.55
C GLU A 171 6.33 -6.11 12.40
N LEU A 172 6.22 -7.07 13.32
CA LEU A 172 6.96 -8.34 13.24
C LEU A 172 6.08 -9.35 12.52
N HIS A 173 6.36 -9.56 11.24
CA HIS A 173 5.67 -10.43 10.31
C HIS A 173 6.16 -11.87 10.42
N ARG A 174 5.20 -12.79 10.46
CA ARG A 174 5.41 -14.23 10.32
C ARG A 174 5.13 -14.71 8.89
N LYS A 175 4.22 -14.02 8.19
CA LYS A 175 3.90 -14.22 6.78
C LYS A 175 4.14 -12.93 6.01
N ALA A 176 4.44 -13.03 4.72
CA ALA A 176 4.70 -11.85 3.88
C ALA A 176 3.49 -10.90 3.76
N ILE A 177 2.27 -11.46 3.68
CA ILE A 177 1.03 -10.68 3.63
C ILE A 177 -0.06 -11.38 4.46
N SER A 178 -1.16 -10.66 4.72
CA SER A 178 -2.37 -11.23 5.35
C SER A 178 -2.89 -12.44 4.59
N SER A 179 -3.50 -13.41 5.27
CA SER A 179 -4.07 -14.57 4.58
C SER A 179 -5.13 -14.10 3.58
N GLN A 180 -5.05 -14.66 2.37
CA GLN A 180 -5.95 -14.34 1.28
C GLN A 180 -7.21 -15.21 1.37
N ASP A 181 -8.34 -14.70 0.88
CA ASP A 181 -9.57 -15.50 0.78
C ASP A 181 -9.35 -16.75 -0.12
N SER A 182 -8.56 -16.59 -1.18
CA SER A 182 -8.08 -17.69 -2.03
C SER A 182 -7.04 -18.53 -1.30
N LYS A 183 -7.46 -19.71 -0.82
CA LYS A 183 -6.56 -20.70 -0.19
C LYS A 183 -5.38 -21.09 -1.08
N LYS A 184 -5.59 -21.18 -2.39
CA LYS A 184 -4.52 -21.52 -3.35
C LYS A 184 -3.47 -20.43 -3.37
N LEU A 185 -3.89 -19.17 -3.47
CA LEU A 185 -3.00 -18.01 -3.46
C LEU A 185 -2.23 -17.93 -2.13
N ASP A 186 -2.95 -18.03 -1.00
CA ASP A 186 -2.35 -18.02 0.34
C ASP A 186 -1.30 -19.12 0.51
N THR A 187 -1.64 -20.37 0.15
CA THR A 187 -0.70 -21.51 0.24
C THR A 187 0.53 -21.31 -0.65
N SER A 188 0.34 -20.79 -1.86
CA SER A 188 1.44 -20.58 -2.82
C SER A 188 2.38 -19.48 -2.35
N ILE A 189 1.86 -18.38 -1.80
CA ILE A 189 2.66 -17.29 -1.24
C ILE A 189 3.41 -17.79 -0.01
N ASN A 190 2.74 -18.44 0.94
CA ASN A 190 3.38 -18.95 2.14
C ASN A 190 4.48 -19.96 1.78
N SER A 191 4.20 -20.94 0.91
CA SER A 191 5.22 -21.90 0.46
C SER A 191 6.42 -21.24 -0.22
N LEU A 192 6.20 -20.17 -0.99
CA LEU A 192 7.30 -19.45 -1.63
C LEU A 192 8.18 -18.75 -0.59
N PHE A 193 7.58 -18.01 0.35
CA PHE A 193 8.34 -17.30 1.38
C PHE A 193 8.95 -18.24 2.42
N ASP A 194 8.29 -19.34 2.79
CA ASP A 194 8.81 -20.35 3.72
C ASP A 194 10.04 -21.08 3.15
N SER A 195 10.14 -21.17 1.82
CA SER A 195 11.30 -21.78 1.14
C SER A 195 12.54 -20.87 1.10
N LEU A 196 12.40 -19.59 1.45
CA LEU A 196 13.52 -18.64 1.44
C LEU A 196 14.39 -18.84 2.67
N SER A 197 15.69 -19.01 2.43
CA SER A 197 16.69 -18.88 3.49
C SER A 197 16.70 -17.44 3.99
N LEU A 198 16.68 -17.23 5.31
CA LEU A 198 16.73 -15.92 5.96
C LEU A 198 18.12 -15.27 5.78
N GLU A 199 18.48 -14.94 4.55
CA GLU A 199 19.71 -14.25 4.17
C GLU A 199 19.35 -12.83 3.70
N LYS A 200 19.98 -11.81 4.28
CA LYS A 200 19.74 -10.42 3.85
C LYS A 200 20.64 -10.02 2.69
N PRO A 201 20.16 -9.22 1.73
CA PRO A 201 18.77 -8.76 1.52
C PRO A 201 17.90 -9.80 0.78
N LEU A 202 16.58 -9.56 0.69
CA LEU A 202 15.71 -10.35 -0.18
C LEU A 202 16.24 -10.37 -1.63
N PRO A 203 16.17 -11.50 -2.35
CA PRO A 203 16.53 -11.53 -3.76
C PRO A 203 15.71 -10.50 -4.55
N PRO A 204 16.29 -9.78 -5.53
CA PRO A 204 15.60 -8.66 -6.18
C PRO A 204 14.25 -9.00 -6.82
N ALA A 205 14.10 -10.20 -7.40
CA ALA A 205 12.83 -10.66 -7.95
C ALA A 205 11.76 -10.93 -6.86
N ILE A 206 12.19 -11.37 -5.68
CA ILE A 206 11.30 -11.64 -4.55
C ILE A 206 10.87 -10.34 -3.86
N GLU A 207 11.78 -9.38 -3.69
CA GLU A 207 11.41 -8.04 -3.21
C GLU A 207 10.46 -7.35 -4.21
N ALA A 208 10.69 -7.47 -5.52
CA ALA A 208 9.75 -6.99 -6.54
C ALA A 208 8.35 -7.60 -6.37
N LEU A 209 8.29 -8.93 -6.19
CA LEU A 209 7.04 -9.64 -5.89
C LEU A 209 6.40 -9.11 -4.60
N TYR A 210 7.18 -8.90 -3.54
CA TYR A 210 6.69 -8.39 -2.27
C TYR A 210 6.00 -7.02 -2.42
N LEU A 211 6.57 -6.10 -3.20
CA LEU A 211 5.94 -4.80 -3.47
C LEU A 211 4.58 -4.95 -4.20
N ILE A 212 4.48 -5.90 -5.12
CA ILE A 212 3.21 -6.23 -5.80
C ILE A 212 2.21 -6.83 -4.83
N LEU A 213 2.62 -7.74 -3.96
CA LEU A 213 1.76 -8.34 -2.93
C LEU A 213 1.27 -7.28 -1.92
N HIS A 214 2.13 -6.33 -1.56
CA HIS A 214 1.76 -5.22 -0.68
C HIS A 214 0.70 -4.31 -1.34
N MET A 215 0.90 -3.94 -2.61
CA MET A 215 -0.12 -3.22 -3.38
C MET A 215 -1.42 -4.02 -3.51
N LEU A 216 -1.33 -5.34 -3.71
CA LEU A 216 -2.50 -6.23 -3.77
C LEU A 216 -3.27 -6.23 -2.44
N GLN A 217 -2.61 -6.38 -1.30
CA GLN A 217 -3.23 -6.36 0.02
C GLN A 217 -3.99 -5.05 0.26
N HIS A 218 -3.42 -3.91 -0.15
CA HIS A 218 -4.12 -2.63 -0.11
C HIS A 218 -5.28 -2.57 -1.11
N LEU A 219 -5.08 -3.01 -2.36
CA LEU A 219 -6.13 -3.07 -3.38
C LEU A 219 -7.30 -3.96 -2.97
N LEU A 220 -7.06 -4.99 -2.16
CA LEU A 220 -8.07 -5.90 -1.60
C LEU A 220 -8.64 -5.45 -0.25
N SER A 221 -8.26 -4.28 0.25
CA SER A 221 -8.79 -3.74 1.51
C SER A 221 -9.34 -2.32 1.30
N SER A 222 -8.49 -1.31 1.36
CA SER A 222 -8.87 0.10 1.37
C SER A 222 -8.46 0.90 0.12
N GLY A 223 -7.67 0.28 -0.76
CA GLY A 223 -6.98 0.91 -1.88
C GLY A 223 -5.60 1.43 -1.44
N PHE A 224 -4.77 1.85 -2.39
CA PHE A 224 -3.45 2.41 -2.09
C PHE A 224 -3.22 3.76 -2.80
N GLY A 225 -2.24 4.51 -2.26
CA GLY A 225 -1.86 5.81 -2.79
C GLY A 225 -0.71 5.73 -3.81
N VAL A 226 -0.49 6.84 -4.53
CA VAL A 226 0.58 6.95 -5.55
C VAL A 226 1.98 6.70 -4.98
N LYS A 227 2.20 6.85 -3.67
CA LYS A 227 3.47 6.48 -3.01
C LYS A 227 3.95 5.06 -3.37
N LEU A 228 3.06 4.06 -3.39
CA LEU A 228 3.45 2.69 -3.74
C LEU A 228 3.81 2.54 -5.22
N LEU A 229 3.26 3.39 -6.10
CA LEU A 229 3.69 3.44 -7.50
C LEU A 229 5.09 4.07 -7.61
N CYS A 230 5.37 5.11 -6.83
CA CYS A 230 6.72 5.70 -6.77
C CYS A 230 7.74 4.68 -6.25
N ASP A 231 7.40 3.90 -5.22
CA ASP A 231 8.23 2.79 -4.73
C ASP A 231 8.55 1.80 -5.84
N TRP A 232 7.54 1.43 -6.64
CA TRP A 232 7.71 0.54 -7.78
C TRP A 232 8.63 1.13 -8.86
N VAL A 233 8.54 2.44 -9.13
CA VAL A 233 9.40 3.13 -10.10
C VAL A 233 10.86 3.05 -9.66
N VAL A 234 11.18 3.58 -8.48
CA VAL A 234 12.59 3.66 -8.02
C VAL A 234 13.20 2.27 -7.84
N TYR A 235 12.39 1.29 -7.41
CA TYR A 235 12.85 -0.07 -7.22
C TYR A 235 13.22 -0.73 -8.54
N LEU A 236 12.33 -0.68 -9.54
CA LEU A 236 12.62 -1.28 -10.84
C LEU A 236 13.77 -0.58 -11.54
N GLU A 237 13.87 0.75 -11.47
CA GLU A 237 14.98 1.46 -12.12
C GLU A 237 16.34 1.10 -11.54
N HIS A 238 16.40 0.83 -10.24
CA HIS A 238 17.63 0.41 -9.60
C HIS A 238 17.96 -1.08 -9.82
N PHE A 239 16.96 -1.95 -9.85
CA PHE A 239 17.16 -3.40 -9.78
C PHE A 239 16.81 -4.18 -11.05
N THR A 240 16.33 -3.54 -12.13
CA THR A 240 15.92 -4.24 -13.37
C THR A 240 16.97 -5.21 -13.87
N ASP A 241 18.25 -4.81 -13.91
CA ASP A 241 19.33 -5.66 -14.43
C ASP A 241 19.69 -6.84 -13.50
N LYS A 242 19.27 -6.77 -12.24
CA LYS A 242 19.48 -7.82 -11.23
C LYS A 242 18.25 -8.71 -11.04
N ILE A 243 17.12 -8.38 -11.68
CA ILE A 243 15.90 -9.18 -11.64
C ILE A 243 15.94 -10.21 -12.76
N ASP A 244 15.93 -11.50 -12.39
CA ASP A 244 15.64 -12.55 -13.36
C ASP A 244 14.19 -12.41 -13.83
N SER A 245 14.05 -11.85 -15.04
CA SER A 245 12.75 -11.57 -15.62
C SER A 245 11.93 -12.82 -15.91
N THR A 246 12.57 -13.96 -16.19
CA THR A 246 11.87 -15.21 -16.47
C THR A 246 11.33 -15.77 -15.16
N GLN A 247 12.15 -15.81 -14.12
CA GLN A 247 11.75 -16.23 -12.78
C GLN A 247 10.59 -15.38 -12.25
N LEU A 248 10.70 -14.04 -12.33
CA LEU A 248 9.65 -13.13 -11.88
C LEU A 248 8.33 -13.38 -12.63
N LYS A 249 8.38 -13.56 -13.95
CA LYS A 249 7.20 -13.87 -14.76
C LYS A 249 6.56 -15.18 -14.32
N THR A 250 7.34 -16.25 -14.18
CA THR A 250 6.85 -17.57 -13.75
C THR A 250 6.17 -17.49 -12.38
N ILE A 251 6.78 -16.80 -11.42
CA ILE A 251 6.17 -16.62 -10.09
C ILE A 251 4.85 -15.86 -10.20
N LEU A 252 4.82 -14.72 -10.89
CA LEU A 252 3.61 -13.91 -11.04
C LEU A 252 2.47 -14.66 -11.78
N GLU A 253 2.80 -15.46 -12.78
CA GLU A 253 1.81 -16.29 -13.50
C GLU A 253 1.28 -17.42 -12.61
N SER A 254 2.14 -18.06 -11.81
CA SER A 254 1.73 -19.11 -10.88
C SER A 254 0.76 -18.62 -9.79
N LEU A 255 0.85 -17.34 -9.45
CA LEU A 255 0.01 -16.65 -8.47
C LEU A 255 -1.21 -15.95 -9.10
N ASP A 256 -1.40 -16.03 -10.43
CA ASP A 256 -2.43 -15.29 -11.16
C ASP A 256 -2.31 -13.74 -11.02
N LEU A 257 -1.11 -13.22 -10.71
CA LEU A 257 -0.85 -11.79 -10.47
C LEU A 257 -0.16 -11.06 -11.63
N PHE A 258 0.24 -11.79 -12.68
CA PHE A 258 0.99 -11.19 -13.80
C PHE A 258 0.26 -10.01 -14.46
N VAL A 259 -1.04 -10.13 -14.72
CA VAL A 259 -1.83 -9.05 -15.33
C VAL A 259 -1.92 -7.82 -14.42
N PHE A 260 -2.02 -8.03 -13.11
CA PHE A 260 -2.02 -6.93 -12.14
C PHE A 260 -0.67 -6.21 -12.13
N ALA A 261 0.43 -6.94 -11.94
CA ALA A 261 1.78 -6.37 -11.92
C ALA A 261 2.14 -5.66 -13.23
N HIS A 262 1.76 -6.25 -14.37
CA HIS A 262 1.97 -5.65 -15.68
C HIS A 262 1.12 -4.36 -15.85
N THR A 263 -0.13 -4.34 -15.36
CA THR A 263 -0.96 -3.12 -15.40
C THR A 263 -0.38 -2.01 -14.53
N VAL A 264 0.12 -2.34 -13.33
CA VAL A 264 0.81 -1.39 -12.44
C VAL A 264 2.06 -0.83 -13.12
N THR A 265 2.89 -1.69 -13.69
CA THR A 265 4.12 -1.30 -14.42
C THR A 265 3.78 -0.37 -15.58
N GLU A 266 2.75 -0.70 -16.36
CA GLU A 266 2.33 0.11 -17.50
C GLU A 266 1.73 1.46 -17.13
N LEU A 267 1.07 1.54 -15.97
CA LEU A 267 0.65 2.81 -15.38
C LEU A 267 1.88 3.66 -15.00
N CYS A 268 2.89 3.07 -14.37
CA CYS A 268 4.13 3.76 -14.01
C CYS A 268 4.91 4.24 -15.24
N VAL A 269 5.05 3.42 -16.28
CA VAL A 269 5.68 3.80 -17.56
C VAL A 269 4.97 5.02 -18.16
N GLN A 270 3.63 4.99 -18.22
CA GLN A 270 2.87 6.07 -18.87
C GLN A 270 2.72 7.35 -18.06
N LYS A 271 2.81 7.29 -16.73
CA LYS A 271 2.43 8.41 -15.85
C LYS A 271 3.54 8.90 -14.93
N LEU A 272 4.46 8.02 -14.57
CA LEU A 272 5.56 8.35 -13.66
C LEU A 272 6.93 8.27 -14.34
N GLY A 273 6.99 7.92 -15.63
CA GLY A 273 8.22 7.98 -16.41
C GLY A 273 9.16 6.79 -16.22
N LEU A 274 8.69 5.68 -15.64
CA LEU A 274 9.47 4.46 -15.47
C LEU A 274 10.14 4.03 -16.78
N THR A 275 11.47 4.00 -16.79
CA THR A 275 12.27 3.75 -18.00
C THR A 275 12.84 2.33 -18.08
N ALA A 276 13.31 1.79 -16.96
CA ALA A 276 13.85 0.44 -16.90
C ALA A 276 12.83 -0.55 -16.30
N VAL A 277 12.53 -1.61 -17.06
CA VAL A 277 11.60 -2.66 -16.65
C VAL A 277 12.16 -4.04 -17.02
N PRO A 278 11.91 -5.09 -16.22
CA PRO A 278 12.17 -6.47 -16.63
C PRO A 278 11.51 -6.82 -17.96
N GLU A 279 12.17 -7.66 -18.77
CA GLU A 279 11.74 -8.06 -20.12
C GLU A 279 10.29 -8.56 -20.17
N CYS A 280 9.85 -9.26 -19.12
CA CYS A 280 8.50 -9.81 -19.01
C CYS A 280 7.41 -8.73 -19.01
N PHE A 281 7.73 -7.47 -18.71
CA PHE A 281 6.77 -6.35 -18.77
C PHE A 281 6.87 -5.53 -20.07
N ARG A 282 7.78 -5.87 -21.00
CA ARG A 282 7.88 -5.20 -22.31
C ARG A 282 6.87 -5.75 -23.34
N GLN A 283 6.31 -6.93 -23.07
CA GLN A 283 5.31 -7.56 -23.93
C GLN A 283 3.99 -6.77 -23.94
N PRO A 284 3.19 -6.82 -25.03
CA PRO A 284 1.93 -6.08 -25.08
C PRO A 284 0.89 -6.61 -24.09
N LEU A 285 0.17 -5.70 -23.44
CA LEU A 285 -0.98 -6.02 -22.59
C LEU A 285 -2.30 -5.77 -23.33
N SER A 286 -3.16 -6.80 -23.43
CA SER A 286 -4.51 -6.64 -23.97
C SER A 286 -5.35 -5.66 -23.12
N ASP A 287 -6.24 -4.88 -23.74
CA ASP A 287 -7.08 -3.84 -23.11
C ASP A 287 -6.32 -2.87 -22.17
N LYS A 288 -5.01 -2.66 -22.42
CA LYS A 288 -4.09 -1.88 -21.58
C LYS A 288 -4.67 -0.54 -21.15
N LYS A 289 -5.20 0.25 -22.10
CA LYS A 289 -5.77 1.58 -21.83
C LYS A 289 -6.92 1.53 -20.81
N GLN A 290 -7.81 0.54 -20.93
CA GLN A 290 -8.94 0.39 -20.02
C GLN A 290 -8.47 -0.02 -18.62
N LYS A 291 -7.59 -1.02 -18.53
CA LYS A 291 -7.04 -1.51 -17.24
C LYS A 291 -6.34 -0.40 -16.47
N ILE A 292 -5.48 0.37 -17.15
CA ILE A 292 -4.76 1.52 -16.57
C ILE A 292 -5.73 2.60 -16.09
N THR A 293 -6.77 2.89 -16.88
CA THR A 293 -7.76 3.91 -16.52
C THR A 293 -8.50 3.52 -15.24
N LEU A 294 -9.00 2.28 -15.16
CA LEU A 294 -9.71 1.78 -13.98
C LEU A 294 -8.80 1.74 -12.73
N LEU A 295 -7.55 1.28 -12.88
CA LEU A 295 -6.60 1.24 -11.77
C LEU A 295 -6.24 2.65 -11.28
N ALA A 296 -6.00 3.59 -12.20
CA ALA A 296 -5.73 4.98 -11.83
C ALA A 296 -6.94 5.61 -11.10
N GLU A 297 -8.17 5.38 -11.57
CA GLU A 297 -9.37 5.86 -10.91
C GLU A 297 -9.53 5.29 -9.49
N ASP A 298 -9.23 4.01 -9.27
CA ASP A 298 -9.24 3.40 -7.93
C ASP A 298 -8.19 4.04 -7.02
N ILE A 299 -6.94 4.20 -7.48
CA ILE A 299 -5.84 4.80 -6.71
C ILE A 299 -6.15 6.25 -6.33
N PHE A 300 -6.57 7.08 -7.28
CA PHE A 300 -6.89 8.49 -7.04
C PHE A 300 -8.12 8.67 -6.15
N SER A 301 -9.09 7.76 -6.25
CA SER A 301 -10.23 7.78 -5.35
C SER A 301 -9.83 7.34 -3.92
N ALA A 302 -8.94 6.34 -3.77
CA ALA A 302 -8.51 5.76 -2.49
C ALA A 302 -7.63 6.67 -1.62
N GLY A 303 -6.52 7.19 -2.16
CA GLY A 303 -5.44 7.73 -1.33
C GLY A 303 -4.70 6.64 -0.53
N GLU A 304 -3.87 7.01 0.46
CA GLU A 304 -3.02 6.04 1.19
C GLU A 304 -3.76 5.13 2.20
N PHE A 305 -5.01 5.45 2.59
CA PHE A 305 -5.69 4.67 3.64
C PHE A 305 -7.16 4.37 3.38
N GLY A 306 -7.72 4.70 2.20
CA GLY A 306 -9.17 4.63 1.97
C GLY A 306 -10.01 5.45 2.99
N LYS A 307 -9.38 6.20 3.91
CA LYS A 307 -10.03 7.03 4.93
C LYS A 307 -10.82 8.18 4.33
N ALA A 308 -10.54 8.55 3.08
CA ALA A 308 -11.35 9.49 2.32
C ALA A 308 -12.72 8.91 1.95
N ASP A 309 -12.90 7.59 2.03
CA ASP A 309 -14.08 6.91 1.54
C ASP A 309 -14.37 5.67 2.39
N SER A 310 -14.90 5.96 3.59
CA SER A 310 -15.36 4.97 4.56
C SER A 310 -16.50 4.06 4.03
N SER A 311 -16.94 4.27 2.78
CA SER A 311 -17.84 3.44 1.98
C SER A 311 -17.22 2.10 1.52
N ARG A 312 -15.89 1.92 1.64
CA ARG A 312 -15.12 0.86 0.96
C ARG A 312 -15.01 -0.50 1.65
N MET A 313 -15.70 -0.70 2.78
CA MET A 313 -15.58 -1.92 3.60
C MET A 313 -16.23 -3.18 2.98
N LEU A 314 -16.79 -3.11 1.76
CA LEU A 314 -17.47 -4.23 1.12
C LEU A 314 -16.77 -4.58 -0.20
N ILE A 315 -15.67 -5.33 -0.11
CA ILE A 315 -15.27 -6.19 -1.23
C ILE A 315 -16.16 -7.43 -1.14
N LEU A 316 -16.94 -7.65 -2.19
CA LEU A 316 -17.88 -8.75 -2.24
C LEU A 316 -17.12 -10.01 -2.59
N LYS A 317 -17.13 -10.95 -1.65
CA LYS A 317 -16.32 -12.17 -1.67
C LYS A 317 -16.53 -13.09 -2.87
N ASN A 318 -17.58 -12.92 -3.67
CA ASN A 318 -17.86 -13.75 -4.84
C ASN A 318 -18.89 -13.06 -5.77
N GLY A 319 -18.45 -12.15 -6.64
CA GLY A 319 -19.28 -11.62 -7.72
C GLY A 319 -20.50 -10.78 -7.29
N SER A 320 -21.28 -10.34 -8.30
CA SER A 320 -22.37 -9.36 -8.14
C SER A 320 -23.75 -9.98 -7.90
N SER A 321 -23.84 -11.24 -7.46
CA SER A 321 -25.13 -11.88 -7.20
C SER A 321 -25.70 -11.44 -5.86
N PHE A 322 -27.02 -11.25 -5.80
CA PHE A 322 -27.76 -10.89 -4.58
C PHE A 322 -27.50 -11.88 -3.42
N THR A 323 -27.23 -13.13 -3.75
CA THR A 323 -26.87 -14.19 -2.79
C THR A 323 -25.58 -13.91 -2.03
N ASP A 324 -24.59 -13.29 -2.65
CA ASP A 324 -23.28 -13.07 -2.04
C ASP A 324 -23.27 -11.81 -1.16
N TYR A 325 -24.11 -10.82 -1.51
CA TYR A 325 -24.47 -9.75 -0.59
C TYR A 325 -25.16 -10.29 0.67
N LEU A 326 -26.11 -11.23 0.53
CA LEU A 326 -26.79 -11.84 1.67
C LEU A 326 -25.83 -12.66 2.54
N LYS A 327 -24.90 -13.40 1.94
CA LYS A 327 -23.86 -14.15 2.68
C LYS A 327 -22.96 -13.22 3.48
N GLU A 328 -22.47 -12.14 2.88
CA GLU A 328 -21.61 -11.19 3.58
C GLU A 328 -22.39 -10.44 4.67
N PHE A 329 -23.64 -10.07 4.41
CA PHE A 329 -24.52 -9.47 5.40
C PHE A 329 -24.80 -10.41 6.58
N HIS A 330 -25.03 -11.69 6.29
CA HIS A 330 -25.20 -12.74 7.29
C HIS A 330 -23.90 -12.98 8.09
N PHE A 331 -22.74 -12.95 7.44
CA PHE A 331 -21.44 -13.03 8.07
C PHE A 331 -21.18 -11.84 9.02
N GLN A 332 -21.51 -10.61 8.60
CA GLN A 332 -21.41 -9.44 9.45
C GLN A 332 -22.35 -9.50 10.66
N MET A 333 -23.58 -10.00 10.48
CA MET A 333 -24.49 -10.26 11.61
C MET A 333 -23.85 -11.23 12.61
N LYS A 334 -23.30 -12.35 12.14
CA LYS A 334 -22.63 -13.35 12.99
C LYS A 334 -21.46 -12.77 13.78
N ARG A 335 -20.60 -11.98 13.13
CA ARG A 335 -19.44 -11.34 13.76
C ARG A 335 -19.84 -10.30 14.80
N ARG A 336 -20.95 -9.58 14.56
CA ARG A 336 -21.47 -8.54 15.46
C ARG A 336 -22.18 -9.12 16.68
N TYR A 337 -22.85 -10.25 16.51
CA TYR A 337 -23.64 -10.90 17.56
C TYR A 337 -23.17 -12.34 17.83
N PRO A 338 -21.91 -12.52 18.30
CA PRO A 338 -21.29 -13.85 18.43
C PRO A 338 -21.99 -14.78 19.42
N SER A 339 -22.68 -14.23 20.43
CA SER A 339 -23.45 -14.99 21.42
C SER A 339 -24.88 -15.31 20.95
N LEU A 340 -25.51 -14.41 20.20
CA LEU A 340 -26.91 -14.52 19.77
C LEU A 340 -27.09 -15.25 18.42
N GLN A 341 -26.03 -15.36 17.62
CA GLN A 341 -26.05 -16.06 16.34
C GLN A 341 -26.43 -17.55 16.45
N ARG A 342 -26.29 -18.16 17.64
CA ARG A 342 -26.62 -19.57 17.88
C ARG A 342 -28.13 -19.83 17.94
N ILE A 343 -28.94 -18.78 18.12
CA ILE A 343 -30.40 -18.87 18.23
C ILE A 343 -31.02 -18.49 16.88
N ILE A 344 -31.29 -19.51 16.05
CA ILE A 344 -31.81 -19.34 14.68
C ILE A 344 -33.09 -18.48 14.62
N PRO A 345 -34.08 -18.63 15.54
CA PRO A 345 -35.27 -17.78 15.52
C PRO A 345 -35.00 -16.28 15.68
N LEU A 346 -33.85 -15.88 16.25
CA LEU A 346 -33.48 -14.47 16.40
C LEU A 346 -32.84 -13.87 15.14
N TRP A 347 -32.47 -14.69 14.15
CA TRP A 347 -31.78 -14.21 12.95
C TRP A 347 -32.51 -13.08 12.20
N PRO A 348 -33.85 -13.13 11.99
CA PRO A 348 -34.55 -12.03 11.33
C PRO A 348 -34.40 -10.70 12.07
N ALA A 349 -34.49 -10.71 13.42
CA ALA A 349 -34.29 -9.51 14.24
C ALA A 349 -32.84 -9.03 14.22
N LEU A 350 -31.87 -9.96 14.28
CA LEU A 350 -30.44 -9.61 14.19
C LEU A 350 -30.06 -9.05 12.81
N TRP A 351 -30.67 -9.54 11.73
CA TRP A 351 -30.52 -8.98 10.38
C TRP A 351 -31.06 -7.56 10.30
N LEU A 352 -32.25 -7.30 10.84
CA LEU A 352 -32.83 -5.97 10.94
C LEU A 352 -31.92 -5.01 11.72
N LEU A 353 -31.42 -5.42 12.89
CA LEU A 353 -30.51 -4.62 13.70
C LEU A 353 -29.18 -4.36 12.99
N THR A 354 -28.61 -5.36 12.31
CA THR A 354 -27.40 -5.21 11.49
C THR A 354 -27.64 -4.22 10.34
N GLY A 355 -28.81 -4.28 9.70
CA GLY A 355 -29.22 -3.38 8.63
C GLY A 355 -29.41 -1.94 9.11
N CYS A 356 -30.14 -1.73 10.20
CA CYS A 356 -30.32 -0.42 10.83
C CYS A 356 -28.98 0.19 11.24
N TYR A 357 -28.08 -0.61 11.83
CA TYR A 357 -26.76 -0.14 12.20
C TYR A 357 -25.89 0.17 10.99
N PHE A 358 -25.94 -0.65 9.93
CA PHE A 358 -25.26 -0.36 8.67
C PHE A 358 -25.74 0.96 8.05
N LEU A 359 -27.06 1.18 8.00
CA LEU A 359 -27.66 2.42 7.51
C LEU A 359 -27.29 3.63 8.38
N TYR A 360 -27.35 3.48 9.71
CA TYR A 360 -26.97 4.50 10.67
C TYR A 360 -25.50 4.89 10.51
N ASN A 361 -24.59 3.92 10.48
CA ASN A 361 -23.16 4.16 10.27
C ASN A 361 -22.89 4.79 8.90
N ASN A 362 -23.56 4.34 7.84
CA ASN A 362 -23.38 4.92 6.52
C ASN A 362 -23.80 6.40 6.46
N ARG A 363 -24.87 6.77 7.16
CA ARG A 363 -25.38 8.15 7.17
C ARG A 363 -24.64 9.07 8.15
N HIS A 364 -24.34 8.60 9.36
CA HIS A 364 -23.79 9.42 10.45
C HIS A 364 -22.27 9.36 10.59
N LEU A 365 -21.63 8.24 10.25
CA LEU A 365 -20.16 8.11 10.34
C LEU A 365 -19.48 8.27 8.98
N ARG A 366 -20.18 7.90 7.89
CA ARG A 366 -19.57 7.78 6.56
C ARG A 366 -20.05 8.81 5.55
N HIS A 367 -21.09 9.58 5.87
CA HIS A 367 -21.70 10.61 5.01
C HIS A 367 -21.91 10.15 3.55
N THR A 368 -22.26 8.88 3.34
CA THR A 368 -22.42 8.28 2.00
C THR A 368 -23.74 7.52 1.90
N SER A 369 -24.29 7.43 0.69
CA SER A 369 -25.51 6.66 0.45
C SER A 369 -25.22 5.16 0.24
N THR A 370 -26.20 4.31 0.56
CA THR A 370 -26.10 2.87 0.25
C THR A 370 -25.93 2.58 -1.24
N ARG A 371 -26.53 3.43 -2.09
CA ARG A 371 -26.39 3.33 -3.55
C ARG A 371 -24.94 3.57 -3.99
N GLU A 372 -24.28 4.58 -3.43
CA GLU A 372 -22.86 4.88 -3.72
C GLU A 372 -21.95 3.74 -3.27
N ILE A 373 -22.17 3.18 -2.07
CA ILE A 373 -21.42 2.01 -1.58
C ILE A 373 -21.54 0.83 -2.57
N LEU A 374 -22.76 0.53 -3.04
CA LEU A 374 -22.99 -0.56 -3.99
C LEU A 374 -22.36 -0.28 -5.37
N GLN A 375 -22.40 0.97 -5.82
CA GLN A 375 -21.75 1.38 -7.07
C GLN A 375 -20.23 1.24 -6.98
N ASN A 376 -19.61 1.70 -5.87
CA ASN A 376 -18.18 1.58 -5.61
C ASN A 376 -17.75 0.11 -5.53
N ALA A 377 -18.52 -0.73 -4.83
CA ALA A 377 -18.25 -2.16 -4.74
C ALA A 377 -18.31 -2.84 -6.13
N ARG A 378 -19.31 -2.50 -6.96
CA ARG A 378 -19.40 -3.02 -8.35
C ARG A 378 -18.26 -2.53 -9.24
N ALA A 379 -17.85 -1.27 -9.11
CA ALA A 379 -16.73 -0.72 -9.86
C ALA A 379 -15.42 -1.44 -9.49
N ARG A 380 -15.20 -1.69 -8.20
CA ARG A 380 -14.02 -2.42 -7.70
C ARG A 380 -14.03 -3.89 -8.12
N GLN A 381 -15.18 -4.56 -8.10
CA GLN A 381 -15.29 -5.91 -8.64
C GLN A 381 -14.90 -5.96 -10.12
N ARG A 382 -15.42 -5.02 -10.93
CA ARG A 382 -15.06 -4.92 -12.36
C ARG A 382 -13.57 -4.69 -12.56
N LEU A 383 -12.93 -3.89 -11.71
CA LEU A 383 -11.49 -3.69 -11.74
C LEU A 383 -10.76 -5.01 -11.48
N LEU A 384 -11.10 -5.71 -10.40
CA LEU A 384 -10.47 -6.98 -10.02
C LEU A 384 -10.62 -8.05 -11.12
N ASP A 385 -11.82 -8.19 -11.68
CA ASP A 385 -12.10 -9.11 -12.79
C ASP A 385 -11.21 -8.79 -14.02
N ARG A 386 -11.05 -7.50 -14.34
CA ARG A 386 -10.21 -7.04 -15.45
C ARG A 386 -8.73 -7.26 -15.19
N LEU A 387 -8.29 -7.13 -13.95
CA LEU A 387 -6.92 -7.42 -13.51
C LEU A 387 -6.67 -8.94 -13.38
N ARG A 388 -7.70 -9.78 -13.61
CA ARG A 388 -7.67 -11.24 -13.44
C ARG A 388 -7.32 -11.69 -12.02
N ILE A 389 -7.57 -10.84 -11.03
CA ILE A 389 -7.37 -11.18 -9.62
C ILE A 389 -8.54 -12.08 -9.20
N ARG A 390 -8.25 -13.35 -8.93
CA ARG A 390 -9.23 -14.32 -8.43
C ARG A 390 -9.13 -14.37 -6.91
N ILE A 391 -10.12 -13.77 -6.24
CA ILE A 391 -10.28 -13.78 -4.78
C ILE A 391 -10.97 -15.07 -4.36
#